data_AF-A0A0D0CLZ5-F1
#
_entry.id   AF-A0A0D0CLZ5-F1
#
_cell.length_a   1.000
_cell.length_b   1.000
_cell.length_c   1.000
_cell.angle_alpha   90.00
_cell.angle_beta   90.00
_cell.angle_gamma   90.00
#
_symmetry.space_group_name_H-M   'P 1'
#
loop_
_entity.id
_entity.type
_entity.pdbx_description
1 polymer ?
#
loop_
_entity_poly.entity_id
_entity_poly.type
_entity_poly.pdbx_seq_one_letter_code
_entity_poly.pdbx_strand_id
1 'polypeptide(L)'
;MARRFQLQLKKIHARITRNRLTTVFFLFGLFHCFAQGIIQSLLFTIDSQYDSLLSDITQAARIPAPNHTDLVNLKGGGYRLNMCNFIPHNSTDCYTIFDTTDNLTVQNSPDVDAQLRGETISSQLAESTFKIVAEKGTKPAQQVTFVANAGAGNVTLSETCTSILLYPAQHLENNKREDIAFVALQFWLFGLSVIAMMYDSVPHVLAVLITRLTLSAWSVYALWRTGWQQSVFHQMIETPGSPCAAAIFGTYFSTRTLYEVPDIVLNCTALGISTYLSWTLLRTYNSEVFSYIGAPKKVMKMYKYFLALQICIQLETFVLITAAALWADQLFNTYISTISRHTNVYEALIIFYAIVLVPWLLMAWYGIRYEKRIVTIAFLCANFLFLFGSTLMFWSQVYCWTYYAWPCFGCFVTASLILLVASNVLGGVCLRNFDKGLAQYLYAEANLSSSNFAPEVFERDVEATHVDEEQLKAKGFHADFTTQYLPTLGPSISRDSHFSV
;
A
#
# COMPACT_ATOMS: atom_id res chain seq x y z
N MET A 1 -16.17 -29.05 9.24
CA MET A 1 -15.39 -27.90 8.69
C MET A 1 -14.19 -28.36 7.86
N ALA A 2 -13.32 -29.23 8.40
CA ALA A 2 -12.12 -29.75 7.70
C ALA A 2 -12.38 -30.36 6.31
N ARG A 3 -13.40 -31.21 6.12
CA ARG A 3 -13.72 -31.81 4.81
C ARG A 3 -14.12 -30.77 3.75
N ARG A 4 -14.86 -29.72 4.13
CA ARG A 4 -15.20 -28.61 3.22
C ARG A 4 -13.93 -27.84 2.83
N PHE A 5 -13.06 -27.57 3.79
CA PHE A 5 -11.78 -26.92 3.56
C PHE A 5 -10.87 -27.74 2.62
N GLN A 6 -10.73 -29.06 2.86
CA GLN A 6 -9.98 -29.96 1.97
C GLN A 6 -10.54 -29.98 0.54
N LEU A 7 -11.87 -29.98 0.38
CA LEU A 7 -12.49 -29.91 -0.95
C LEU A 7 -12.21 -28.56 -1.63
N GLN A 8 -12.20 -27.45 -0.90
CA GLN A 8 -11.83 -26.15 -1.46
C GLN A 8 -10.35 -26.12 -1.86
N LEU A 9 -9.45 -26.64 -1.02
CA LEU A 9 -8.03 -26.76 -1.36
C LEU A 9 -7.80 -27.61 -2.61
N LYS A 10 -8.48 -28.75 -2.74
CA LYS A 10 -8.38 -29.60 -3.95
C LYS A 10 -8.87 -28.86 -5.19
N LYS A 11 -9.94 -28.08 -5.09
CA LYS A 11 -10.45 -27.24 -6.19
C LYS A 11 -9.46 -26.14 -6.58
N ILE A 12 -8.88 -25.46 -5.59
CA ILE A 12 -7.86 -24.42 -5.80
C ILE A 12 -6.64 -25.02 -6.47
N HIS A 13 -6.13 -26.13 -5.93
CA HIS A 13 -4.98 -26.84 -6.49
C HIS A 13 -5.23 -27.22 -7.95
N ALA A 14 -6.36 -27.87 -8.24
CA ALA A 14 -6.71 -28.27 -9.60
C ALA A 14 -6.80 -27.10 -10.58
N ARG A 15 -7.26 -25.91 -10.14
CA ARG A 15 -7.29 -24.70 -11.00
C ARG A 15 -5.90 -24.11 -11.21
N ILE A 16 -5.09 -24.00 -10.15
CA ILE A 16 -3.73 -23.44 -10.24
C ILE A 16 -2.87 -24.30 -11.17
N THR A 17 -2.94 -25.64 -11.03
CA THR A 17 -2.16 -26.59 -11.84
C THR A 17 -2.75 -26.84 -13.23
N ARG A 18 -3.89 -26.24 -13.59
CA ARG A 18 -4.56 -26.47 -14.89
C ARG A 18 -3.71 -25.96 -16.06
N ASN A 19 -3.10 -24.78 -15.89
CA ASN A 19 -2.27 -24.15 -16.93
C ASN A 19 -0.84 -23.95 -16.40
N ARG A 20 0.16 -24.24 -17.24
CA ARG A 20 1.57 -23.96 -16.93
C ARG A 20 1.78 -22.49 -16.59
N LEU A 21 1.10 -21.58 -17.31
CA LEU A 21 1.21 -20.14 -17.09
C LEU A 21 0.65 -19.70 -15.73
N THR A 22 -0.50 -20.23 -15.31
CA THR A 22 -1.07 -19.94 -13.99
C THR A 22 -0.21 -20.51 -12.87
N THR A 23 0.37 -21.69 -13.07
CA THR A 23 1.31 -22.28 -12.12
C THR A 23 2.56 -21.40 -11.96
N VAL A 24 3.14 -20.94 -13.06
CA VAL A 24 4.30 -20.03 -13.04
C VAL A 24 3.96 -18.71 -12.37
N PHE A 25 2.81 -18.10 -12.68
CA PHE A 25 2.36 -16.85 -12.05
C PHE A 25 2.18 -17.03 -10.53
N PHE A 26 1.59 -18.14 -10.09
CA PHE A 26 1.42 -18.45 -8.68
C PHE A 26 2.76 -18.61 -7.96
N LEU A 27 3.65 -19.46 -8.49
CA LEU A 27 4.96 -19.69 -7.90
C LEU A 27 5.78 -18.40 -7.85
N PHE A 28 5.77 -17.62 -8.94
CA PHE A 28 6.41 -16.32 -8.98
C PHE A 28 5.86 -15.38 -7.90
N GLY A 29 4.53 -15.22 -7.82
CA GLY A 29 3.89 -14.38 -6.82
C GLY A 29 4.20 -14.82 -5.39
N LEU A 30 4.25 -16.13 -5.13
CA LEU A 30 4.62 -16.72 -3.85
C LEU A 30 6.06 -16.37 -3.48
N PHE A 31 7.03 -16.74 -4.34
CA PHE A 31 8.45 -16.49 -4.07
C PHE A 31 8.75 -15.01 -3.94
N HIS A 32 8.17 -14.17 -4.80
CA HIS A 32 8.37 -12.73 -4.73
C HIS A 32 7.76 -12.13 -3.46
N CYS A 33 6.56 -12.56 -3.04
CA CYS A 33 5.94 -12.12 -1.78
C CYS A 33 6.85 -12.42 -0.58
N PHE A 34 7.43 -13.62 -0.51
CA PHE A 34 8.34 -13.98 0.57
C PHE A 34 9.68 -13.24 0.48
N ALA A 35 10.29 -13.16 -0.70
CA ALA A 35 11.56 -12.46 -0.88
C ALA A 35 11.43 -10.97 -0.49
N GLN A 36 10.38 -10.30 -0.97
CA GLN A 36 10.13 -8.91 -0.63
C GLN A 36 9.76 -8.74 0.84
N GLY A 37 8.93 -9.64 1.40
CA GLY A 37 8.59 -9.63 2.82
C GLY A 37 9.81 -9.77 3.72
N ILE A 38 10.80 -10.60 3.34
CA ILE A 38 12.07 -10.74 4.07
C ILE A 38 12.86 -9.43 4.02
N ILE A 39 13.06 -8.82 2.83
CA ILE A 39 13.83 -7.58 2.71
C ILE A 39 13.17 -6.44 3.51
N GLN A 40 11.85 -6.29 3.41
CA GLN A 40 11.10 -5.30 4.17
C GLN A 40 11.17 -5.57 5.68
N SER A 41 11.24 -6.83 6.11
CA SER A 41 11.46 -7.18 7.52
C SER A 41 12.87 -6.85 8.00
N LEU A 42 13.88 -6.93 7.13
CA LEU A 42 15.25 -6.53 7.44
C LEU A 42 15.37 -5.00 7.55
N LEU A 43 14.70 -4.25 6.65
CA LEU A 43 14.55 -2.80 6.74
C LEU A 43 13.87 -2.39 8.06
N PHE A 44 12.76 -3.04 8.40
CA PHE A 44 12.08 -2.82 9.67
C PHE A 44 12.99 -3.08 10.87
N THR A 45 13.80 -4.15 10.82
CA THR A 45 14.68 -4.53 11.93
C THR A 45 15.75 -3.46 12.17
N ILE A 46 16.39 -2.95 11.11
CA ILE A 46 17.41 -1.92 11.27
C ILE A 46 16.79 -0.60 11.75
N ASP A 47 15.64 -0.21 11.21
CA ASP A 47 14.94 1.00 11.64
C ASP A 47 14.50 0.89 13.10
N SER A 48 13.97 -0.26 13.52
CA SER A 48 13.55 -0.49 14.90
C SER A 48 14.70 -0.47 15.90
N GLN A 49 15.91 -0.93 15.51
CA GLN A 49 17.08 -0.89 16.39
C GLN A 49 17.54 0.56 16.64
N TYR A 50 17.63 1.36 15.57
CA TYR A 50 18.03 2.76 15.70
C TYR A 50 16.93 3.63 16.31
N ASP A 51 15.65 3.34 16.03
CA ASP A 51 14.51 3.98 16.70
C ASP A 51 14.55 3.74 18.22
N SER A 52 14.76 2.50 18.67
CA SER A 52 14.91 2.17 20.09
C SER A 52 16.08 2.93 20.72
N LEU A 53 17.24 2.96 20.05
CA LEU A 53 18.42 3.69 20.53
C LEU A 53 18.10 5.18 20.73
N LEU A 54 17.53 5.84 19.71
CA LEU A 54 17.23 7.26 19.77
C LEU A 54 16.10 7.55 20.75
N SER A 55 15.12 6.66 20.88
CA SER A 55 14.06 6.74 21.88
C SER A 55 14.64 6.69 23.29
N ASP A 56 15.56 5.78 23.58
CA ASP A 56 16.21 5.68 24.88
C ASP A 56 17.05 6.94 25.20
N ILE A 57 17.76 7.50 24.21
CA ILE A 57 18.51 8.75 24.37
C ILE A 57 17.57 9.93 24.67
N THR A 58 16.51 10.10 23.87
CA THR A 58 15.58 11.22 23.99
C THR A 58 14.74 11.12 25.27
N GLN A 59 14.38 9.90 25.70
CA GLN A 59 13.74 9.65 26.99
C GLN A 59 14.69 9.93 28.16
N ALA A 60 15.95 9.49 28.09
CA ALA A 60 16.96 9.80 29.10
C ALA A 60 17.22 11.31 29.22
N ALA A 61 17.24 12.04 28.09
CA ALA A 61 17.35 13.49 28.05
C ALA A 61 16.08 14.21 28.58
N ARG A 62 15.00 13.48 28.87
CA ARG A 62 13.71 14.01 29.34
C ARG A 62 13.16 15.07 28.39
N ILE A 63 13.22 14.81 27.09
CA ILE A 63 12.56 15.66 26.11
C ILE A 63 11.05 15.57 26.36
N PRO A 64 10.35 16.71 26.52
CA PRO A 64 8.90 16.70 26.72
C PRO A 64 8.18 15.95 25.59
N ALA A 65 7.25 15.06 25.94
CA ALA A 65 6.45 14.30 24.98
C ALA A 65 5.74 15.11 23.87
N PRO A 66 5.24 16.35 24.08
CA PRO A 66 4.62 17.13 23.00
C PRO A 66 5.64 17.77 22.04
N ASN A 67 6.93 17.72 22.35
CA ASN A 67 7.94 18.32 21.49
C ASN A 67 8.10 17.51 20.20
N HIS A 68 8.24 18.22 19.09
CA HIS A 68 8.50 17.66 17.78
C HIS A 68 9.32 18.63 16.94
N THR A 69 9.89 18.11 15.86
CA THR A 69 10.83 18.86 15.05
C THR A 69 10.25 19.29 13.70
N ASP A 70 10.71 20.44 13.21
CA ASP A 70 10.41 20.97 11.88
C ASP A 70 11.72 21.37 11.18
N LEU A 71 11.99 20.76 10.03
CA LEU A 71 13.16 21.04 9.21
C LEU A 71 12.79 22.01 8.09
N VAL A 72 13.36 23.21 8.15
CA VAL A 72 13.17 24.28 7.17
C VAL A 72 14.40 24.40 6.28
N ASN A 73 14.20 24.28 4.96
CA ASN A 73 15.23 24.54 3.96
C ASN A 73 15.45 26.05 3.78
N LEU A 74 16.68 26.52 3.96
CA LEU A 74 17.05 27.92 3.80
C LEU A 74 17.36 28.25 2.33
N LYS A 75 17.01 29.47 1.92
CA LYS A 75 17.39 30.03 0.61
C LYS A 75 18.92 30.20 0.56
N GLY A 76 19.63 29.23 -0.02
CA GLY A 76 21.09 29.23 -0.06
C GLY A 76 21.75 27.88 0.21
N GLY A 77 20.99 26.81 0.47
CA GLY A 77 21.55 25.46 0.61
C GLY A 77 21.96 25.07 2.03
N GLY A 78 21.23 25.57 3.03
CA GLY A 78 21.40 25.18 4.45
C GLY A 78 20.07 24.76 5.08
N TYR A 79 20.15 24.26 6.31
CA TYR A 79 19.00 23.78 7.06
C TYR A 79 18.85 24.53 8.38
N ARG A 80 17.60 24.78 8.76
CA ARG A 80 17.22 25.19 10.10
C ARG A 80 16.31 24.13 10.70
N LEU A 81 16.66 23.62 11.86
CA LEU A 81 15.83 22.70 12.62
C LEU A 81 15.22 23.44 13.80
N ASN A 82 13.89 23.47 13.84
CA ASN A 82 13.13 24.04 14.93
C ASN A 82 12.55 22.94 15.81
N MET A 83 12.50 23.19 17.11
CA MET A 83 11.76 22.39 18.08
C MET A 83 10.46 23.12 18.42
N CYS A 84 9.34 22.45 18.21
CA CYS A 84 8.00 22.99 18.42
C CYS A 84 7.25 22.11 19.44
N ASN A 85 6.32 22.69 20.19
CA ASN A 85 5.47 21.95 21.14
C ASN A 85 3.98 21.90 20.75
N PHE A 86 3.61 22.57 19.65
CA PHE A 86 2.23 22.68 19.19
C PHE A 86 2.16 22.76 17.65
N ILE A 87 1.04 22.32 17.09
CA ILE A 87 0.72 22.42 15.65
C ILE A 87 -0.60 23.21 15.55
N PRO A 88 -0.66 24.33 14.80
CA PRO A 88 0.27 24.78 13.76
C PRO A 88 1.48 25.49 14.36
N HIS A 89 2.60 25.48 13.63
CA HIS A 89 3.82 26.16 14.05
C HIS A 89 3.64 27.67 14.01
N ASN A 90 3.55 28.28 15.19
CA ASN A 90 3.68 29.73 15.33
C ASN A 90 5.12 30.07 15.72
N SER A 91 5.59 31.27 15.38
CA SER A 91 6.95 31.72 15.70
C SER A 91 7.23 31.80 17.21
N THR A 92 6.19 31.80 18.04
CA THR A 92 6.29 31.81 19.52
C THR A 92 6.41 30.42 20.13
N ASP A 93 5.94 29.39 19.42
CA ASP A 93 5.77 28.03 19.95
C ASP A 93 6.89 27.09 19.49
N CYS A 94 7.79 27.63 18.67
CA CYS A 94 8.95 26.96 18.12
C CYS A 94 10.21 27.76 18.44
N TYR A 95 11.31 27.06 18.73
CA TYR A 95 12.63 27.66 18.88
C TYR A 95 13.65 26.90 18.04
N THR A 96 14.64 27.63 17.52
CA THR A 96 15.70 27.03 16.71
C THR A 96 16.64 26.21 17.59
N ILE A 97 16.84 24.95 17.25
CA ILE A 97 17.83 24.07 17.91
C ILE A 97 19.09 23.88 17.08
N PHE A 98 19.00 24.10 15.76
CA PHE A 98 20.13 24.06 14.85
C PHE A 98 19.89 25.01 13.68
N ASP A 99 20.89 25.83 13.34
CA ASP A 99 20.90 26.64 12.11
C ASP A 99 22.27 26.48 11.44
N THR A 100 22.27 26.07 10.18
CA THR A 100 23.51 25.89 9.40
C THR A 100 24.25 27.22 9.19
N THR A 101 23.54 28.35 9.26
CA THR A 101 24.12 29.69 9.06
C THR A 101 24.81 30.25 10.30
N ASP A 102 24.54 29.69 11.47
CA ASP A 102 25.25 30.08 12.68
C ASP A 102 26.70 29.62 12.55
N ASN A 103 27.63 30.57 12.58
CA ASN A 103 29.07 30.28 12.57
C ASN A 103 29.38 29.42 13.80
N LEU A 104 29.45 28.11 13.61
CA LEU A 104 29.89 27.15 14.62
C LEU A 104 31.33 27.52 14.98
N THR A 105 31.50 28.33 16.02
CA THR A 105 32.82 28.60 16.60
C THR A 105 33.29 27.30 17.21
N VAL A 106 34.05 26.52 16.43
CA VAL A 106 34.64 25.25 16.84
C VAL A 106 35.65 25.56 17.95
N GLN A 107 35.20 25.46 19.20
CA GLN A 107 36.05 25.57 20.39
C GLN A 107 36.62 24.23 20.85
N ASN A 108 36.45 23.17 20.05
CA ASN A 108 36.90 21.83 20.43
C ASN A 108 38.36 21.62 20.02
N SER A 109 39.15 21.16 21.00
CA SER A 109 40.49 20.63 20.77
C SER A 109 40.42 19.41 19.84
N PRO A 110 41.35 19.25 18.89
CA PRO A 110 41.38 18.12 17.95
C PRO A 110 41.39 16.72 18.61
N ASP A 111 41.80 16.60 19.87
CA ASP A 111 41.80 15.33 20.62
C ASP A 111 40.38 14.90 21.08
N VAL A 112 39.53 15.86 21.46
CA VAL A 112 38.11 15.61 21.81
C VAL A 112 37.34 15.20 20.56
N ASP A 113 37.69 15.82 19.44
CA ASP A 113 37.16 15.56 18.11
C ASP A 113 37.54 14.16 17.56
N ALA A 114 38.64 13.57 18.04
CA ALA A 114 39.05 12.21 17.70
C ALA A 114 38.32 11.13 18.55
N GLN A 115 38.02 11.39 19.82
CA GLN A 115 37.21 10.48 20.66
C GLN A 115 35.73 10.43 20.25
N LEU A 116 35.18 11.57 19.80
CA LEU A 116 33.81 11.71 19.30
C LEU A 116 33.62 11.20 17.86
N ARG A 117 34.71 11.00 17.11
CA ARG A 117 34.74 10.58 15.69
C ARG A 117 34.19 9.18 15.37
N GLY A 118 33.35 8.62 16.23
CA GLY A 118 32.44 7.55 15.83
C GLY A 118 32.93 6.14 16.05
N GLU A 119 34.25 5.90 16.09
CA GLU A 119 34.76 4.55 16.36
C GLU A 119 34.33 4.06 17.74
N THR A 120 34.35 4.93 18.76
CA THR A 120 33.96 4.58 20.13
C THR A 120 32.47 4.28 20.26
N ILE A 121 31.59 5.13 19.71
CA ILE A 121 30.13 4.93 19.82
C ILE A 121 29.68 3.76 18.94
N SER A 122 30.21 3.66 17.72
CA SER A 122 29.85 2.56 16.81
C SER A 122 30.36 1.21 17.32
N SER A 123 31.56 1.15 17.90
CA SER A 123 32.04 -0.07 18.58
C SER A 123 31.24 -0.40 19.84
N GLN A 124 30.88 0.60 20.65
CA GLN A 124 30.03 0.39 21.84
C GLN A 124 28.61 -0.10 21.47
N LEU A 125 28.04 0.43 20.37
CA LEU A 125 26.76 -0.04 19.82
C LEU A 125 26.86 -1.48 19.33
N ALA A 126 27.99 -1.85 18.71
CA ALA A 126 28.23 -3.22 18.26
C ALA A 126 28.38 -4.21 19.42
N GLU A 127 28.95 -3.78 20.55
CA GLU A 127 29.14 -4.63 21.74
C GLU A 127 27.87 -4.77 22.61
N SER A 128 26.79 -4.04 22.31
CA SER A 128 25.47 -4.13 22.97
C SER A 128 25.43 -3.89 24.50
N THR A 129 26.54 -3.45 25.10
CA THR A 129 26.66 -3.27 26.56
C THR A 129 27.07 -1.86 26.94
N PHE A 130 26.16 -0.90 26.77
CA PHE A 130 26.31 0.46 27.31
C PHE A 130 25.09 0.81 28.17
N LYS A 131 25.26 1.75 29.11
CA LYS A 131 24.17 2.34 29.88
C LYS A 131 24.03 3.81 29.53
N ILE A 132 22.81 4.21 29.19
CA ILE A 132 22.45 5.61 28.98
C ILE A 132 22.09 6.19 30.34
N VAL A 133 22.89 7.14 30.83
CA VAL A 133 22.68 7.79 32.12
C VAL A 133 22.44 9.27 31.90
N ALA A 134 21.28 9.75 32.35
CA ALA A 134 20.97 11.17 32.39
C ALA A 134 21.77 11.87 33.50
N GLU A 135 22.31 13.05 33.23
CA GLU A 135 22.90 13.89 34.26
C GLU A 135 21.83 14.30 35.30
N LYS A 136 22.20 14.42 36.58
CA LYS A 136 21.25 14.83 37.62
C LYS A 136 20.89 16.32 37.47
N GLY A 137 19.88 16.62 36.64
CA GLY A 137 19.30 17.95 36.49
C GLY A 137 17.79 17.99 36.78
N THR A 138 17.26 19.19 36.97
CA THR A 138 15.80 19.48 37.01
C THR A 138 15.26 20.11 35.73
N LYS A 139 16.14 20.57 34.82
CA LYS A 139 15.74 21.19 33.55
C LYS A 139 15.38 20.15 32.48
N PRO A 140 14.45 20.44 31.55
CA PRO A 140 14.22 19.59 30.37
C PRO A 140 15.45 19.61 29.44
N ALA A 141 15.58 18.60 28.57
CA ALA A 141 16.70 18.43 27.63
C ALA A 141 18.08 18.33 28.32
N GLN A 142 18.27 17.27 29.11
CA GLN A 142 19.49 17.08 29.90
C GLN A 142 20.62 16.48 29.07
N GLN A 143 21.87 16.71 29.53
CA GLN A 143 23.01 15.98 28.99
C GLN A 143 22.88 14.50 29.30
N VAL A 144 23.29 13.68 28.33
CA VAL A 144 23.20 12.23 28.40
C VAL A 144 24.59 11.64 28.24
N THR A 145 24.99 10.76 29.16
CA THR A 145 26.31 10.10 29.10
C THR A 145 26.14 8.63 28.75
N PHE A 146 26.86 8.17 27.73
CA PHE A 146 27.10 6.76 27.48
C PHE A 146 28.19 6.29 28.44
N VAL A 147 27.80 5.42 29.37
CA VAL A 147 28.73 4.78 30.30
C VAL A 147 29.08 3.40 29.74
N ALA A 148 30.34 3.23 29.34
CA ALA A 148 30.86 1.96 28.85
C ALA A 148 31.32 1.05 30.00
N ASN A 149 31.17 -0.25 29.85
CA ASN A 149 31.53 -1.21 30.90
C ASN A 149 33.02 -1.58 30.93
N ALA A 150 33.81 -1.29 29.88
CA ALA A 150 35.14 -1.88 29.68
C ALA A 150 36.20 -0.91 29.09
N GLY A 151 36.59 0.12 29.84
CA GLY A 151 37.77 0.95 29.52
C GLY A 151 37.65 1.88 28.30
N ALA A 152 36.63 1.72 27.46
CA ALA A 152 36.23 2.73 26.49
C ALA A 152 35.74 3.97 27.26
N GLY A 153 36.22 5.16 26.90
CA GLY A 153 35.85 6.40 27.58
C GLY A 153 34.34 6.64 27.58
N ASN A 154 33.86 7.37 28.59
CA ASN A 154 32.48 7.85 28.62
C ASN A 154 32.28 8.92 27.54
N VAL A 155 31.18 8.83 26.80
CA VAL A 155 30.82 9.83 25.79
C VAL A 155 29.62 10.63 26.28
N THR A 156 29.78 11.94 26.42
CA THR A 156 28.73 12.86 26.89
C THR A 156 28.10 13.58 25.69
N LEU A 157 26.79 13.43 25.50
CA LEU A 157 26.00 14.20 24.54
C LEU A 157 25.46 15.48 25.18
N SER A 158 25.60 16.60 24.47
CA SER A 158 25.09 17.90 24.88
C SER A 158 23.56 17.97 24.84
N GLU A 159 22.98 18.92 25.60
CA GLU A 159 21.53 19.23 25.58
C GLU A 159 21.03 19.51 24.14
N THR A 160 21.77 20.33 23.39
CA THR A 160 21.47 20.62 21.98
C THR A 160 21.55 19.36 21.12
N CYS A 161 22.56 18.51 21.31
CA CYS A 161 22.69 17.26 20.56
C CYS A 161 21.49 16.34 20.78
N THR A 162 21.12 16.08 22.04
CA THR A 162 19.98 15.21 22.36
C THR A 162 18.67 15.75 21.77
N SER A 163 18.50 17.08 21.74
CA SER A 163 17.34 17.73 21.12
C SER A 163 17.31 17.56 19.59
N ILE A 164 18.46 17.64 18.92
CA ILE A 164 18.57 17.39 17.47
C ILE A 164 18.23 15.94 17.13
N LEU A 165 18.60 14.99 18.00
CA LEU A 165 18.32 13.56 17.80
C LEU A 165 16.82 13.20 17.83
N LEU A 166 15.95 14.11 18.25
CA LEU A 166 14.51 13.92 18.12
C LEU A 166 14.06 13.85 16.66
N TYR A 167 14.69 14.61 15.76
CA TYR A 167 14.34 14.61 14.33
C TYR A 167 14.54 13.25 13.66
N PRO A 168 15.74 12.62 13.72
CA PRO A 168 15.91 11.28 13.18
C PRO A 168 15.06 10.23 13.91
N ALA A 169 14.81 10.36 15.21
CA ALA A 169 13.92 9.44 15.94
C ALA A 169 12.51 9.43 15.32
N GLN A 170 11.92 10.61 15.12
CA GLN A 170 10.62 10.75 14.47
C GLN A 170 10.62 10.21 13.04
N HIS A 171 11.74 10.35 12.34
CA HIS A 171 11.86 9.85 10.97
C HIS A 171 11.94 8.31 10.91
N LEU A 172 12.75 7.69 11.77
CA LEU A 172 12.89 6.24 11.86
C LEU A 172 11.60 5.57 12.32
N GLU A 173 10.89 6.20 13.26
CA GLU A 173 9.59 5.72 13.69
C GLU A 173 8.58 5.68 12.52
N ASN A 174 8.61 6.69 11.63
CA ASN A 174 7.78 6.72 10.43
C ASN A 174 8.22 5.68 9.38
N ASN A 175 9.52 5.44 9.21
CA ASN A 175 10.01 4.41 8.29
C ASN A 175 9.62 3.00 8.77
N LYS A 176 9.69 2.74 10.08
CA LYS A 176 9.22 1.49 10.68
C LYS A 176 7.75 1.18 10.34
N ARG A 177 6.88 2.19 10.40
CA ARG A 177 5.45 2.08 10.05
C ARG A 177 5.25 1.84 8.56
N GLU A 178 6.04 2.51 7.73
CA GLU A 178 6.07 2.35 6.29
C GLU A 178 6.46 0.91 5.89
N ASP A 179 7.51 0.35 6.49
CA ASP A 179 7.99 -1.01 6.20
C ASP A 179 6.92 -2.06 6.56
N ILE A 180 6.24 -1.92 7.71
CA ILE A 180 5.11 -2.79 8.08
C ILE A 180 3.99 -2.73 7.03
N ALA A 181 3.65 -1.52 6.57
CA ALA A 181 2.61 -1.36 5.55
C ALA A 181 3.00 -2.04 4.23
N PHE A 182 4.28 -1.99 3.84
CA PHE A 182 4.76 -2.69 2.65
C PHE A 182 4.83 -4.21 2.82
N VAL A 183 5.19 -4.73 4.00
CA VAL A 183 5.06 -6.17 4.29
C VAL A 183 3.61 -6.62 4.10
N ALA A 184 2.64 -5.89 4.68
CA ALA A 184 1.22 -6.18 4.51
C ALA A 184 0.77 -6.09 3.05
N LEU A 185 1.30 -5.12 2.28
CA LEU A 185 1.01 -4.98 0.86
C LEU A 185 1.47 -6.21 0.05
N GLN A 186 2.61 -6.82 0.38
CA GLN A 186 3.06 -8.01 -0.34
C GLN A 186 2.12 -9.19 -0.17
N PHE A 187 1.67 -9.44 1.07
CA PHE A 187 0.67 -10.48 1.33
C PHE A 187 -0.67 -10.18 0.67
N TRP A 188 -1.09 -8.91 0.66
CA TRP A 188 -2.28 -8.47 -0.06
C TRP A 188 -2.17 -8.74 -1.57
N LEU A 189 -1.05 -8.37 -2.21
CA LEU A 189 -0.82 -8.61 -3.64
C LEU A 189 -0.76 -10.10 -3.98
N PHE A 190 -0.17 -10.92 -3.11
CA PHE A 190 -0.23 -12.37 -3.24
C PHE A 190 -1.68 -12.87 -3.16
N GLY A 191 -2.46 -12.40 -2.18
CA GLY A 191 -3.88 -12.70 -2.05
C GLY A 191 -4.68 -12.35 -3.31
N LEU A 192 -4.51 -11.13 -3.83
CA LEU A 192 -5.12 -10.70 -5.09
C LEU A 192 -4.69 -11.58 -6.27
N SER A 193 -3.41 -11.97 -6.33
CA SER A 193 -2.89 -12.86 -7.36
C SER A 193 -3.55 -14.24 -7.31
N VAL A 194 -3.70 -14.82 -6.12
CA VAL A 194 -4.41 -16.10 -5.93
C VAL A 194 -5.86 -15.99 -6.37
N ILE A 195 -6.57 -14.94 -5.95
CA ILE A 195 -7.97 -14.71 -6.35
C ILE A 195 -8.08 -14.51 -7.86
N ALA A 196 -7.15 -13.76 -8.47
CA ALA A 196 -7.10 -13.54 -9.90
C ALA A 196 -7.03 -14.86 -10.68
N MET A 197 -6.16 -15.79 -10.26
CA MET A 197 -6.04 -17.10 -10.88
C MET A 197 -7.20 -18.04 -10.56
N MET A 198 -7.74 -17.97 -9.34
CA MET A 198 -8.87 -18.82 -8.96
C MET A 198 -10.13 -18.52 -9.77
N TYR A 199 -10.35 -17.25 -10.11
CA TYR A 199 -11.56 -16.78 -10.77
C TYR A 199 -11.33 -16.31 -12.20
N ASP A 200 -10.15 -16.53 -12.77
CA ASP A 200 -9.75 -16.03 -14.09
C ASP A 200 -10.09 -14.52 -14.24
N SER A 201 -9.76 -13.74 -13.19
CA SER A 201 -10.30 -12.39 -12.98
C SER A 201 -9.38 -11.28 -13.48
N VAL A 202 -9.73 -10.72 -14.64
CA VAL A 202 -9.03 -9.59 -15.27
C VAL A 202 -8.82 -8.38 -14.35
N PRO A 203 -9.83 -7.90 -13.57
CA PRO A 203 -9.64 -6.75 -12.69
C PRO A 203 -8.56 -6.94 -11.63
N HIS A 204 -8.44 -8.14 -11.07
CA HIS A 204 -7.44 -8.43 -10.04
C HIS A 204 -6.02 -8.46 -10.64
N VAL A 205 -5.86 -9.02 -11.84
CA VAL A 205 -4.57 -9.00 -12.57
C VAL A 205 -4.13 -7.56 -12.86
N LEU A 206 -5.05 -6.73 -13.37
CA LEU A 206 -4.75 -5.31 -13.66
C LEU A 206 -4.47 -4.51 -12.39
N ALA A 207 -5.19 -4.76 -11.29
CA ALA A 207 -4.90 -4.14 -10.00
C ALA A 207 -3.48 -4.48 -9.53
N VAL A 208 -3.09 -5.77 -9.56
CA VAL A 208 -1.73 -6.20 -9.20
C VAL A 208 -0.69 -5.51 -10.08
N LEU A 209 -0.91 -5.41 -11.39
CA LEU A 209 0.00 -4.71 -12.31
C LEU A 209 0.18 -3.23 -11.94
N ILE A 210 -0.92 -2.51 -11.72
CA ILE A 210 -0.89 -1.10 -11.33
C ILE A 210 -0.16 -0.93 -10.00
N THR A 211 -0.43 -1.78 -9.01
CA THR A 211 0.27 -1.68 -7.72
C THR A 211 1.76 -1.98 -7.85
N ARG A 212 2.17 -2.94 -8.70
CA ARG A 212 3.59 -3.22 -8.96
C ARG A 212 4.30 -2.03 -9.62
N LEU A 213 3.61 -1.31 -10.51
CA LEU A 213 4.12 -0.07 -11.11
C LEU A 213 4.36 0.99 -10.01
N THR A 214 3.37 1.22 -9.16
CA THR A 214 3.47 2.17 -8.05
C THR A 214 4.57 1.78 -7.05
N LEU A 215 4.68 0.50 -6.70
CA LEU A 215 5.74 -0.01 -5.81
C LEU A 215 7.14 0.20 -6.39
N SER A 216 7.30 -0.04 -7.70
CA SER A 216 8.58 0.20 -8.37
C SER A 216 8.96 1.68 -8.31
N ALA A 217 8.02 2.58 -8.59
CA ALA A 217 8.24 4.02 -8.46
C ALA A 217 8.56 4.43 -7.00
N TRP A 218 7.86 3.85 -6.02
CA TRP A 218 8.11 4.10 -4.60
C TRP A 218 9.49 3.64 -4.16
N SER A 219 9.94 2.45 -4.55
CA SER A 219 11.26 1.92 -4.18
C SER A 219 12.40 2.81 -4.67
N VAL A 220 12.27 3.38 -5.88
CA VAL A 220 13.24 4.37 -6.42
C VAL A 220 13.23 5.65 -5.59
N TYR A 221 12.03 6.16 -5.25
CA TYR A 221 11.90 7.34 -4.39
C TYR A 221 12.48 7.10 -2.98
N ALA A 222 12.24 5.92 -2.40
CA ALA A 222 12.75 5.55 -1.08
C ALA A 222 14.28 5.57 -1.04
N LEU A 223 14.95 4.98 -2.03
CA LEU A 223 16.41 5.02 -2.13
C LEU A 223 16.96 6.45 -2.25
N TRP A 224 16.32 7.30 -3.07
CA TRP A 224 16.69 8.71 -3.18
C TRP A 224 16.52 9.44 -1.83
N ARG A 225 15.38 9.20 -1.15
CA ARG A 225 15.07 9.77 0.16
C ARG A 225 16.09 9.37 1.21
N THR A 226 16.52 8.11 1.24
CA THR A 226 17.57 7.61 2.15
C THR A 226 18.89 8.34 1.93
N GLY A 227 19.30 8.55 0.66
CA GLY A 227 20.51 9.34 0.36
C GLY A 227 20.41 10.81 0.79
N TRP A 228 19.24 11.43 0.60
CA TRP A 228 19.00 12.79 1.08
C TRP A 228 19.06 12.87 2.61
N GLN A 229 18.44 11.93 3.32
CA GLN A 229 18.49 11.87 4.79
C GLN A 229 19.89 11.67 5.32
N GLN A 230 20.67 10.81 4.68
CA GLN A 230 22.07 10.62 5.02
C GLN A 230 22.83 11.95 4.97
N SER A 231 22.63 12.75 3.91
CA SER A 231 23.29 14.05 3.79
C SER A 231 22.87 15.03 4.88
N VAL A 232 21.57 15.08 5.21
CA VAL A 232 21.00 15.96 6.23
C VAL A 232 21.49 15.56 7.63
N PHE A 233 21.47 14.27 7.96
CA PHE A 233 21.92 13.80 9.28
C PHE A 233 23.43 13.95 9.42
N HIS A 234 24.19 13.67 8.37
CA HIS A 234 25.63 13.88 8.37
C HIS A 234 25.99 15.34 8.64
N GLN A 235 25.31 16.29 8.00
CA GLN A 235 25.54 17.72 8.20
C GLN A 235 25.16 18.21 9.60
N MET A 236 24.03 17.76 10.14
CA MET A 236 23.50 18.24 11.42
C MET A 236 24.12 17.57 12.65
N ILE A 237 24.58 16.31 12.52
CA ILE A 237 24.91 15.44 13.66
C ILE A 237 26.38 14.98 13.63
N GLU A 238 26.88 14.59 12.46
CA GLU A 238 28.20 13.92 12.37
C GLU A 238 29.33 14.86 11.95
N THR A 239 29.01 16.00 11.31
CA THR A 239 30.02 16.94 10.81
C THR A 239 30.80 17.57 11.98
N PRO A 240 32.14 17.70 11.87
CA PRO A 240 32.94 18.36 12.89
C PRO A 240 32.44 19.79 13.17
N GLY A 241 32.32 20.13 14.45
CA GLY A 241 31.75 21.41 14.88
C GLY A 241 30.23 21.43 15.03
N SER A 242 29.50 20.42 14.56
CA SER A 242 28.08 20.27 14.89
C SER A 242 27.88 20.03 16.41
N PRO A 243 26.69 20.30 16.97
CA PRO A 243 26.45 20.15 18.41
C PRO A 243 26.65 18.72 18.96
N CYS A 244 26.56 17.71 18.09
CA CYS A 244 26.83 16.32 18.42
C CYS A 244 28.27 15.91 18.07
N ALA A 245 28.75 16.27 16.88
CA ALA A 245 30.05 15.86 16.31
C ALA A 245 30.34 14.36 16.46
N ALA A 246 29.30 13.52 16.39
CA ALA A 246 29.37 12.10 16.73
C ALA A 246 28.76 11.23 15.63
N ALA A 247 29.45 10.17 15.22
CA ALA A 247 28.97 9.26 14.17
C ALA A 247 27.92 8.27 14.70
N ILE A 248 26.73 8.79 15.01
CA ILE A 248 25.62 8.01 15.56
C ILE A 248 25.04 7.05 14.52
N PHE A 249 25.05 7.40 13.23
CA PHE A 249 24.45 6.59 12.16
C PHE A 249 25.45 5.70 11.42
N GLY A 250 26.67 5.54 11.95
CA GLY A 250 27.82 4.85 11.34
C GLY A 250 27.50 3.92 10.16
N THR A 251 26.98 2.72 10.45
CA THR A 251 26.63 1.71 9.43
C THR A 251 25.16 1.68 9.02
N TYR A 252 24.30 2.50 9.63
CA TYR A 252 22.85 2.51 9.41
C TYR A 252 22.51 2.72 7.93
N PHE A 253 22.95 3.85 7.36
CA PHE A 253 22.62 4.21 5.97
C PHE A 253 23.22 3.24 4.95
N SER A 254 24.47 2.81 5.18
CA SER A 254 25.12 1.78 4.37
C SER A 254 24.30 0.49 4.34
N THR A 255 23.88 0.00 5.51
CA THR A 255 23.13 -1.25 5.64
C THR A 255 21.71 -1.12 5.10
N ARG A 256 21.06 0.02 5.33
CA ARG A 256 19.74 0.31 4.76
C ARG A 256 19.78 0.34 3.24
N THR A 257 20.73 1.08 2.65
CA THR A 257 20.93 1.10 1.19
C THR A 257 21.25 -0.29 0.63
N LEU A 258 22.01 -1.12 1.36
CA LEU A 258 22.27 -2.51 0.98
C LEU A 258 20.99 -3.35 0.86
N TYR A 259 19.94 -3.05 1.63
CA TYR A 259 18.64 -3.71 1.53
C TYR A 259 17.68 -3.04 0.53
N GLU A 260 17.71 -1.71 0.39
CA GLU A 260 16.88 -0.97 -0.57
C GLU A 260 17.26 -1.26 -2.04
N VAL A 261 18.54 -1.52 -2.34
CA VAL A 261 18.97 -1.87 -3.70
C VAL A 261 18.34 -3.19 -4.19
N PRO A 262 18.43 -4.31 -3.45
CA PRO A 262 17.67 -5.53 -3.75
C PRO A 262 16.15 -5.31 -3.84
N ASP A 263 15.57 -4.47 -2.98
CA ASP A 263 14.13 -4.15 -3.01
C ASP A 263 13.70 -3.56 -4.37
N ILE A 264 14.48 -2.59 -4.89
CA ILE A 264 14.26 -2.00 -6.21
C ILE A 264 14.42 -3.06 -7.31
N VAL A 265 15.48 -3.87 -7.26
CA VAL A 265 15.73 -4.92 -8.27
C VAL A 265 14.56 -5.91 -8.30
N LEU A 266 14.06 -6.34 -7.15
CA LEU A 266 12.91 -7.23 -7.06
C LEU A 266 11.63 -6.57 -7.55
N ASN A 267 11.36 -5.30 -7.21
CA ASN A 267 10.19 -4.59 -7.71
C ASN A 267 10.22 -4.41 -9.24
N CYS A 268 11.36 -4.00 -9.79
CA CYS A 268 11.53 -3.81 -11.24
C CYS A 268 11.43 -5.13 -12.02
N THR A 269 12.05 -6.21 -11.53
CA THR A 269 11.94 -7.54 -12.15
C THR A 269 10.52 -8.07 -12.06
N ALA A 270 9.85 -7.87 -10.92
CA ALA A 270 8.46 -8.26 -10.75
C ALA A 270 7.50 -7.47 -11.61
N LEU A 271 7.74 -6.17 -11.82
CA LEU A 271 6.99 -5.36 -12.76
C LEU A 271 7.15 -5.88 -14.19
N GLY A 272 8.37 -6.21 -14.62
CA GLY A 272 8.63 -6.78 -15.94
C GLY A 272 7.90 -8.10 -16.18
N ILE A 273 8.02 -9.04 -15.23
CA ILE A 273 7.32 -10.34 -15.28
C ILE A 273 5.81 -10.15 -15.22
N SER A 274 5.30 -9.33 -14.29
CA SER A 274 3.88 -9.05 -14.14
C SER A 274 3.30 -8.41 -15.40
N THR A 275 4.02 -7.49 -16.04
CA THR A 275 3.61 -6.86 -17.30
C THR A 275 3.50 -7.89 -18.41
N TYR A 276 4.52 -8.75 -18.57
CA TYR A 276 4.52 -9.80 -19.58
C TYR A 276 3.36 -10.80 -19.37
N LEU A 277 3.19 -11.28 -18.14
CA LEU A 277 2.14 -12.26 -17.81
C LEU A 277 0.74 -11.63 -17.91
N SER A 278 0.57 -10.40 -17.42
CA SER A 278 -0.70 -9.67 -17.54
C SER A 278 -1.06 -9.40 -18.99
N TRP A 279 -0.09 -8.98 -19.82
CA TRP A 279 -0.29 -8.78 -21.25
C TRP A 279 -0.73 -10.07 -21.94
N THR A 280 -0.06 -11.18 -21.65
CA THR A 280 -0.38 -12.49 -22.24
C THR A 280 -1.78 -12.95 -21.83
N LEU A 281 -2.10 -12.87 -20.53
CA LEU A 281 -3.42 -13.20 -20.00
C LEU A 281 -4.53 -12.34 -20.62
N LEU A 282 -4.34 -11.02 -20.66
CA LEU A 282 -5.29 -10.09 -21.26
C LEU A 282 -5.51 -10.37 -22.74
N ARG A 283 -4.47 -10.76 -23.48
CA ARG A 283 -4.59 -11.13 -24.89
C ARG A 283 -5.44 -12.39 -25.06
N THR A 284 -5.18 -13.44 -24.28
CA THR A 284 -5.96 -14.69 -24.31
C THR A 284 -7.41 -14.42 -23.94
N TYR A 285 -7.65 -13.70 -22.84
CA TYR A 285 -9.01 -13.37 -22.40
C TYR A 285 -9.76 -12.52 -23.42
N ASN A 286 -9.12 -11.51 -24.01
CA ASN A 286 -9.77 -10.72 -25.06
C ASN A 286 -10.12 -11.61 -26.25
N SER A 287 -9.18 -12.45 -26.73
CA SER A 287 -9.43 -13.33 -27.87
C SER A 287 -10.62 -14.24 -27.63
N GLU A 288 -10.69 -14.88 -26.47
CA GLU A 288 -11.77 -15.79 -26.07
C GLU A 288 -13.10 -15.06 -25.90
N VAL A 289 -13.13 -13.96 -25.14
CA VAL A 289 -14.35 -13.21 -24.86
C VAL A 289 -14.98 -12.69 -26.16
N PHE A 290 -14.18 -12.25 -27.13
CA PHE A 290 -14.68 -11.78 -28.43
C PHE A 290 -15.16 -12.93 -29.32
N SER A 291 -14.50 -14.09 -29.30
CA SER A 291 -14.89 -15.24 -30.13
C SER A 291 -16.18 -15.91 -29.63
N TYR A 292 -16.43 -15.97 -28.32
CA TYR A 292 -17.55 -16.74 -27.78
C TYR A 292 -18.90 -16.03 -27.83
N ILE A 293 -18.94 -14.72 -27.62
CA ILE A 293 -20.20 -14.06 -27.24
C ILE A 293 -20.73 -13.14 -28.34
N GLY A 294 -19.93 -12.76 -29.34
CA GLY A 294 -20.39 -11.89 -30.43
C GLY A 294 -21.08 -10.60 -29.95
N ALA A 295 -20.72 -10.12 -28.75
CA ALA A 295 -21.54 -9.16 -28.02
C ALA A 295 -21.67 -7.81 -28.76
N PRO A 296 -22.86 -7.17 -28.72
CA PRO A 296 -23.04 -5.84 -29.30
C PRO A 296 -22.03 -4.84 -28.72
N LYS A 297 -21.45 -3.97 -29.58
CA LYS A 297 -20.43 -2.96 -29.20
C LYS A 297 -20.84 -2.11 -27.98
N LYS A 298 -22.13 -1.87 -27.79
CA LYS A 298 -22.68 -1.13 -26.63
C LYS A 298 -22.46 -1.86 -25.30
N VAL A 299 -22.68 -3.18 -25.24
CA VAL A 299 -22.47 -4.01 -24.03
C VAL A 299 -20.99 -4.08 -23.68
N MET A 300 -20.14 -4.25 -24.69
CA MET A 300 -18.69 -4.27 -24.50
C MET A 300 -18.14 -2.98 -23.89
N LYS A 301 -18.69 -1.81 -24.28
CA LYS A 301 -18.31 -0.53 -23.67
C LYS A 301 -18.69 -0.47 -22.18
N MET A 302 -19.87 -0.97 -21.80
CA MET A 302 -20.31 -1.00 -20.41
C MET A 302 -19.47 -1.97 -19.57
N TYR A 303 -19.14 -3.13 -20.12
CA TYR A 303 -18.26 -4.11 -19.49
C TYR A 303 -16.89 -3.51 -19.15
N LYS A 304 -16.30 -2.69 -20.05
CA LYS A 304 -15.04 -1.98 -19.76
C LYS A 304 -15.13 -1.04 -18.56
N TYR A 305 -16.23 -0.29 -18.41
CA TYR A 305 -16.44 0.56 -17.22
C TYR A 305 -16.62 -0.26 -15.95
N PHE A 306 -17.34 -1.38 -16.03
CA PHE A 306 -17.47 -2.32 -14.92
C PHE A 306 -16.11 -2.87 -14.47
N LEU A 307 -15.28 -3.32 -15.41
CA LEU A 307 -13.91 -3.79 -15.11
C LEU A 307 -13.06 -2.68 -14.48
N ALA A 308 -13.10 -1.46 -15.03
CA ALA A 308 -12.38 -0.32 -14.48
C ALA A 308 -12.80 -0.02 -13.03
N LEU A 309 -14.11 -0.04 -12.76
CA LEU A 309 -14.65 0.16 -11.42
C LEU A 309 -14.18 -0.94 -10.44
N GLN A 310 -14.16 -2.20 -10.87
CA GLN A 310 -13.63 -3.29 -10.05
C GLN A 310 -12.14 -3.12 -9.75
N ILE A 311 -11.33 -2.67 -10.72
CA ILE A 311 -9.91 -2.36 -10.49
C ILE A 311 -9.77 -1.25 -9.44
N CYS A 312 -10.53 -0.16 -9.58
CA CYS A 312 -10.51 0.95 -8.64
C CYS A 312 -10.88 0.47 -7.23
N ILE A 313 -11.96 -0.29 -7.05
CA ILE A 313 -12.39 -0.80 -5.74
C ILE A 313 -11.32 -1.68 -5.10
N GLN A 314 -10.65 -2.56 -5.86
CA GLN A 314 -9.60 -3.44 -5.30
C GLN A 314 -8.38 -2.64 -4.82
N LEU A 315 -7.94 -1.65 -5.61
CA LEU A 315 -6.84 -0.75 -5.22
C LEU A 315 -7.24 0.12 -4.03
N GLU A 316 -8.46 0.68 -4.09
CA GLU A 316 -9.02 1.56 -3.08
C GLU A 316 -9.12 0.84 -1.74
N THR A 317 -9.58 -0.41 -1.72
CA THR A 317 -9.68 -1.22 -0.49
C THR A 317 -8.38 -1.20 0.31
N PHE A 318 -7.25 -1.51 -0.32
CA PHE A 318 -5.97 -1.55 0.37
C PHE A 318 -5.50 -0.14 0.75
N VAL A 319 -5.46 0.77 -0.21
CA VAL A 319 -4.93 2.13 -0.02
C VAL A 319 -5.70 2.87 1.07
N LEU A 320 -7.02 2.69 1.11
CA LEU A 320 -7.92 3.31 2.06
C LEU A 320 -7.74 2.75 3.49
N ILE A 321 -7.66 1.42 3.63
CA ILE A 321 -7.38 0.76 4.92
C ILE A 321 -6.01 1.17 5.44
N THR A 322 -4.98 1.14 4.59
CA THR A 322 -3.62 1.50 4.97
C THR A 322 -3.50 2.97 5.35
N ALA A 323 -4.11 3.89 4.60
CA ALA A 323 -4.15 5.30 4.96
C ALA A 323 -4.82 5.51 6.34
N ALA A 324 -5.95 4.86 6.58
CA ALA A 324 -6.65 4.94 7.87
C ALA A 324 -5.83 4.33 9.02
N ALA A 325 -5.17 3.20 8.79
CA ALA A 325 -4.33 2.52 9.78
C ALA A 325 -3.08 3.35 10.13
N LEU A 326 -2.38 3.90 9.13
CA LEU A 326 -1.22 4.78 9.35
C LEU A 326 -1.63 6.06 10.10
N TRP A 327 -2.78 6.65 9.76
CA TRP A 327 -3.30 7.80 10.50
C TRP A 327 -3.67 7.44 11.95
N ALA A 328 -4.35 6.32 12.17
CA ALA A 328 -4.72 5.86 13.51
C ALA A 328 -3.48 5.64 14.36
N ASP A 329 -2.49 4.93 13.82
CA ASP A 329 -1.22 4.69 14.50
C ASP A 329 -0.48 6.01 14.79
N GLN A 330 -0.44 6.95 13.83
CA GLN A 330 0.11 8.28 14.07
C GLN A 330 -0.60 9.03 15.19
N LEU A 331 -1.92 9.00 15.20
CA LEU A 331 -2.72 9.72 16.18
C LEU A 331 -2.55 9.16 17.60
N PHE A 332 -2.46 7.84 17.76
CA PHE A 332 -2.48 7.20 19.07
C PHE A 332 -1.09 6.87 19.64
N ASN A 333 -0.11 6.55 18.78
CA ASN A 333 1.18 6.05 19.22
C ASN A 333 2.31 7.10 19.13
N THR A 334 2.04 8.33 18.71
CA THR A 334 3.05 9.41 18.65
C THR A 334 2.75 10.58 19.60
N TYR A 335 3.66 11.56 19.59
CA TYR A 335 3.50 12.87 20.21
C TYR A 335 2.18 13.57 19.84
N ILE A 336 1.59 13.26 18.69
CA ILE A 336 0.33 13.86 18.24
C ILE A 336 -0.83 13.59 19.21
N SER A 337 -0.83 12.42 19.87
CA SER A 337 -1.85 12.05 20.87
C SER A 337 -1.94 13.08 22.01
N THR A 338 -0.80 13.67 22.37
CA THR A 338 -0.68 14.63 23.49
C THR A 338 -1.07 16.06 23.10
N ILE A 339 -0.95 16.41 21.82
CA ILE A 339 -1.23 17.76 21.30
C ILE A 339 -2.68 17.89 20.83
N SER A 340 -3.29 16.78 20.38
CA SER A 340 -4.63 16.79 19.82
C SER A 340 -5.71 16.98 20.89
N ARG A 341 -6.49 18.07 20.80
CA ARG A 341 -7.61 18.36 21.72
C ARG A 341 -8.83 17.45 21.48
N HIS A 342 -8.92 16.80 20.33
CA HIS A 342 -10.13 16.08 19.88
C HIS A 342 -9.88 14.59 19.60
N THR A 343 -8.93 13.96 20.31
CA THR A 343 -8.54 12.54 20.11
C THR A 343 -9.74 11.59 20.16
N ASN A 344 -10.67 11.76 21.10
CA ASN A 344 -11.86 10.91 21.22
C ASN A 344 -12.77 10.96 19.98
N VAL A 345 -12.86 12.12 19.33
CA VAL A 345 -13.69 12.28 18.12
C VAL A 345 -13.04 11.53 16.96
N TYR A 346 -11.72 11.66 16.80
CA TYR A 346 -10.99 10.92 15.78
C TYR A 346 -11.06 9.41 15.99
N GLU A 347 -10.96 8.93 17.24
CA GLU A 347 -11.12 7.53 17.58
C GLU A 347 -12.49 6.98 17.18
N ALA A 348 -13.57 7.68 17.55
CA ALA A 348 -14.93 7.29 17.18
C ALA A 348 -15.10 7.25 15.65
N LEU A 349 -14.52 8.22 14.93
CA LEU A 349 -14.56 8.26 13.46
C LEU A 349 -13.78 7.11 12.83
N ILE A 350 -12.60 6.75 13.34
CA ILE A 350 -11.80 5.63 12.85
C ILE A 350 -12.53 4.30 13.07
N ILE A 351 -13.14 4.10 14.23
CA ILE A 351 -13.92 2.88 14.53
C ILE A 351 -15.13 2.80 13.59
N PHE A 352 -15.87 3.90 13.45
CA PHE A 352 -17.01 3.98 12.52
C PHE A 352 -16.56 3.65 11.09
N TYR A 353 -15.43 4.21 10.66
CA TYR A 353 -14.84 3.95 9.36
C TYR A 353 -14.56 2.47 9.12
N ALA A 354 -13.92 1.81 10.08
CA ALA A 354 -13.62 0.38 10.01
C ALA A 354 -14.88 -0.49 9.91
N ILE A 355 -15.95 -0.13 10.65
CA ILE A 355 -17.23 -0.86 10.62
C ILE A 355 -17.93 -0.69 9.27
N VAL A 356 -17.95 0.52 8.71
CA VAL A 356 -18.67 0.81 7.45
C VAL A 356 -17.94 0.25 6.22
N LEU A 357 -16.62 0.07 6.30
CA LEU A 357 -15.80 -0.39 5.18
C LEU A 357 -16.21 -1.79 4.67
N VAL A 358 -16.50 -2.75 5.55
CA VAL A 358 -16.88 -4.10 5.13
C VAL A 358 -18.25 -4.12 4.40
N PRO A 359 -19.34 -3.55 4.95
CA PRO A 359 -20.58 -3.38 4.21
C PRO A 359 -20.41 -2.63 2.89
N TRP A 360 -19.56 -1.60 2.84
CA TRP A 360 -19.29 -0.85 1.62
C TRP A 360 -18.70 -1.73 0.51
N LEU A 361 -17.72 -2.59 0.81
CA LEU A 361 -17.16 -3.55 -0.14
C LEU A 361 -18.21 -4.54 -0.66
N LEU A 362 -19.03 -5.08 0.25
CA LEU A 362 -20.09 -6.01 -0.10
C LEU A 362 -21.16 -5.35 -0.98
N MET A 363 -21.55 -4.12 -0.67
CA MET A 363 -22.50 -3.33 -1.49
C MET A 363 -21.93 -3.03 -2.87
N ALA A 364 -20.64 -2.70 -2.98
CA ALA A 364 -19.97 -2.47 -4.26
C ALA A 364 -20.03 -3.74 -5.13
N TRP A 365 -19.56 -4.87 -4.59
CA TRP A 365 -19.53 -6.14 -5.30
C TRP A 365 -20.92 -6.63 -5.70
N TYR A 366 -21.86 -6.65 -4.74
CA TYR A 366 -23.21 -7.18 -4.96
C TYR A 366 -24.07 -6.23 -5.80
N GLY A 367 -24.07 -4.93 -5.48
CA GLY A 367 -24.91 -3.93 -6.13
C GLY A 367 -24.63 -3.82 -7.62
N ILE A 368 -23.34 -3.75 -7.97
CA ILE A 368 -22.92 -3.55 -9.36
C ILE A 368 -23.08 -4.85 -10.17
N ARG A 369 -22.68 -6.01 -9.63
CA ARG A 369 -22.74 -7.30 -10.34
C ARG A 369 -24.17 -7.72 -10.69
N TYR A 370 -25.11 -7.47 -9.78
CA TYR A 370 -26.52 -7.86 -9.94
C TYR A 370 -27.42 -6.69 -10.38
N GLU A 371 -26.83 -5.57 -10.81
CA GLU A 371 -27.53 -4.35 -11.24
C GLU A 371 -28.61 -3.87 -10.23
N LYS A 372 -28.37 -4.07 -8.93
CA LYS A 372 -29.31 -3.63 -7.88
C LYS A 372 -29.13 -2.13 -7.65
N ARG A 373 -30.02 -1.34 -8.28
CA ARG A 373 -30.03 0.14 -8.20
C ARG A 373 -29.93 0.69 -6.78
N ILE A 374 -30.76 0.21 -5.86
CA ILE A 374 -30.80 0.71 -4.47
C ILE A 374 -29.46 0.44 -3.76
N VAL A 375 -28.92 -0.77 -3.89
CA VAL A 375 -27.64 -1.15 -3.26
C VAL A 375 -26.49 -0.34 -3.87
N THR A 376 -26.52 -0.09 -5.18
CA THR A 376 -25.50 0.73 -5.87
C THR A 376 -25.57 2.20 -5.44
N ILE A 377 -26.78 2.75 -5.25
CA ILE A 377 -26.96 4.10 -4.70
C ILE A 377 -26.41 4.16 -3.28
N ALA A 378 -26.71 3.17 -2.43
CA ALA A 378 -26.16 3.10 -1.08
C ALA A 378 -24.62 3.03 -1.08
N PHE A 379 -24.03 2.23 -1.98
CA PHE A 379 -22.59 2.18 -2.20
C PHE A 379 -22.02 3.57 -2.58
N LEU A 380 -22.61 4.25 -3.56
CA LEU A 380 -22.17 5.58 -3.99
C LEU A 380 -22.30 6.63 -2.88
N CYS A 381 -23.40 6.60 -2.12
CA CYS A 381 -23.58 7.48 -0.96
C CYS A 381 -22.52 7.23 0.11
N ALA A 382 -22.22 5.97 0.43
CA ALA A 382 -21.14 5.62 1.36
C ALA A 382 -19.76 6.05 0.82
N ASN A 383 -19.52 5.90 -0.48
CA ASN A 383 -18.29 6.34 -1.12
C ASN A 383 -18.11 7.86 -1.07
N PHE A 384 -19.20 8.61 -1.28
CA PHE A 384 -19.22 10.05 -1.12
C PHE A 384 -19.00 10.47 0.34
N LEU A 385 -19.55 9.72 1.31
CA LEU A 385 -19.31 9.96 2.74
C LEU A 385 -17.83 9.76 3.10
N PHE A 386 -17.18 8.71 2.59
CA PHE A 386 -15.74 8.51 2.79
C PHE A 386 -14.92 9.64 2.16
N LEU A 387 -15.23 10.04 0.92
CA LEU A 387 -14.59 11.17 0.27
C LEU A 387 -14.76 12.46 1.09
N PHE A 388 -15.99 12.77 1.50
CA PHE A 388 -16.29 13.94 2.31
C PHE A 388 -15.55 13.90 3.64
N GLY A 389 -15.59 12.78 4.35
CA GLY A 389 -14.87 12.58 5.62
C GLY A 389 -13.37 12.77 5.47
N SER A 390 -12.75 12.16 4.46
CA SER A 390 -11.32 12.33 4.18
C SER A 390 -10.97 13.77 3.83
N THR A 391 -11.81 14.49 3.07
CA THR A 391 -11.58 15.92 2.79
C THR A 391 -11.77 16.80 4.03
N LEU A 392 -12.73 16.46 4.90
CA LEU A 392 -12.97 17.20 6.14
C LEU A 392 -11.80 17.09 7.12
N MET A 393 -11.05 15.97 7.10
CA MET A 393 -9.86 15.80 7.92
C MET A 393 -8.77 16.85 7.64
N PHE A 394 -8.68 17.38 6.42
CA PHE A 394 -7.76 18.49 6.08
C PHE A 394 -8.13 19.82 6.74
N TRP A 395 -9.27 19.92 7.42
CA TRP A 395 -9.51 21.05 8.31
C TRP A 395 -8.64 21.00 9.57
N SER A 396 -8.16 19.81 9.95
CA SER A 396 -7.22 19.64 11.04
C SER A 396 -5.80 19.99 10.60
N GLN A 397 -5.20 20.97 11.27
CA GLN A 397 -3.82 21.38 11.02
C GLN A 397 -2.82 20.25 11.31
N VAL A 398 -3.11 19.39 12.29
CA VAL A 398 -2.31 18.20 12.62
C VAL A 398 -2.32 17.20 11.47
N TYR A 399 -3.49 16.99 10.85
CA TYR A 399 -3.61 16.10 9.70
C TYR A 399 -2.87 16.64 8.48
N CYS A 400 -3.03 17.93 8.18
CA CYS A 400 -2.29 18.63 7.12
C CYS A 400 -0.78 18.58 7.33
N TRP A 401 -0.34 18.79 8.57
CA TRP A 401 1.07 18.68 8.93
C TRP A 401 1.61 17.28 8.68
N THR A 402 0.90 16.25 9.16
CA THR A 402 1.29 14.84 8.97
C THR A 402 1.34 14.48 7.48
N TYR A 403 0.36 14.92 6.70
CA TYR A 403 0.32 14.75 5.25
C TYR A 403 1.55 15.33 4.55
N TYR A 404 2.03 16.49 5.00
CA TYR A 404 3.22 17.14 4.43
C TYR A 404 4.53 16.54 4.93
N ALA A 405 4.63 16.27 6.24
CA ALA A 405 5.85 15.81 6.89
C ALA A 405 6.19 14.35 6.58
N TRP A 406 5.18 13.51 6.30
CA TRP A 406 5.35 12.09 6.03
C TRP A 406 4.91 11.72 4.59
N PRO A 407 5.84 11.65 3.63
CA PRO A 407 5.52 11.42 2.21
C PRO A 407 4.73 10.14 1.93
N CYS A 408 5.03 9.03 2.63
CA CYS A 408 4.35 7.75 2.42
C CYS A 408 2.87 7.85 2.77
N PHE A 409 2.57 8.38 3.96
CA PHE A 409 1.21 8.68 4.37
C PHE A 409 0.50 9.62 3.38
N GLY A 410 1.19 10.70 2.98
CA GLY A 410 0.70 11.61 1.96
C GLY A 410 0.29 10.89 0.67
N CYS A 411 1.15 10.03 0.12
CA CYS A 411 0.86 9.25 -1.08
C CYS A 411 -0.34 8.31 -0.93
N PHE A 412 -0.47 7.61 0.21
CA PHE A 412 -1.64 6.75 0.47
C PHE A 412 -2.93 7.57 0.55
N VAL A 413 -2.91 8.73 1.22
CA VAL A 413 -4.07 9.64 1.28
C VAL A 413 -4.41 10.22 -0.10
N THR A 414 -3.43 10.67 -0.87
CA THR A 414 -3.69 11.19 -2.22
C THR A 414 -4.27 10.11 -3.13
N ALA A 415 -3.68 8.91 -3.12
CA ALA A 415 -4.16 7.79 -3.91
C ALA A 415 -5.58 7.37 -3.50
N SER A 416 -5.90 7.38 -2.20
CA SER A 416 -7.26 7.05 -1.73
C SER A 416 -8.29 8.05 -2.24
N LEU A 417 -8.00 9.35 -2.19
CA LEU A 417 -8.89 10.40 -2.71
C LEU A 417 -9.11 10.29 -4.21
N ILE A 418 -8.05 10.03 -5.00
CA ILE A 418 -8.16 9.84 -6.44
C ILE A 418 -9.04 8.62 -6.76
N LEU A 419 -8.83 7.51 -6.06
CA LEU A 419 -9.59 6.28 -6.25
C LEU A 419 -11.05 6.45 -5.82
N LEU A 420 -11.33 7.11 -4.70
CA LEU A 420 -12.69 7.46 -4.26
C LEU A 420 -13.45 8.27 -5.31
N VAL A 421 -12.81 9.28 -5.91
CA VAL A 421 -13.41 10.08 -6.98
C VAL A 421 -13.65 9.24 -8.22
N ALA A 422 -12.66 8.44 -8.64
CA ALA A 422 -12.78 7.56 -9.81
C ALA A 422 -13.91 6.52 -9.63
N SER A 423 -13.98 5.87 -8.47
CA SER A 423 -15.01 4.90 -8.10
C SER A 423 -16.40 5.52 -8.07
N ASN A 424 -16.54 6.75 -7.55
CA ASN A 424 -17.81 7.50 -7.58
C ASN A 424 -18.27 7.77 -9.03
N VAL A 425 -17.38 8.27 -9.88
CA VAL A 425 -17.70 8.59 -11.28
C VAL A 425 -18.03 7.33 -12.06
N LEU A 426 -17.19 6.30 -11.99
CA LEU A 426 -17.39 5.02 -12.69
C LEU A 426 -18.65 4.29 -12.19
N GLY A 427 -18.90 4.30 -10.89
CA GLY A 427 -20.12 3.74 -10.30
C GLY A 427 -21.38 4.48 -10.74
N GLY A 428 -21.34 5.81 -10.82
CA GLY A 428 -22.42 6.62 -11.38
C GLY A 428 -22.67 6.35 -12.86
N VAL A 429 -21.60 6.16 -13.65
CA VAL A 429 -21.71 5.74 -15.07
C VAL A 429 -22.32 4.35 -15.17
N CYS A 430 -21.93 3.39 -14.34
CA CYS A 430 -22.52 2.06 -14.31
C CYS A 430 -24.01 2.13 -13.97
N LEU A 431 -24.39 2.86 -12.92
CA LEU A 431 -25.78 3.02 -12.48
C LEU A 431 -26.70 3.58 -13.58
N ARG A 432 -26.24 4.59 -14.33
CA ARG A 432 -27.00 5.17 -15.46
C ARG A 432 -27.18 4.20 -16.64
N ASN A 433 -26.42 3.11 -16.66
CA ASN A 433 -26.41 2.14 -17.75
C ASN A 433 -26.98 0.76 -17.36
N PHE A 434 -27.59 0.63 -16.18
CA PHE A 434 -28.30 -0.58 -15.78
C PHE A 434 -29.47 -0.91 -16.72
N ASP A 435 -29.88 -2.18 -16.72
CA ASP A 435 -30.95 -2.77 -17.53
C ASP A 435 -30.65 -2.85 -19.05
N LYS A 436 -29.41 -2.58 -19.45
CA LYS A 436 -28.95 -2.68 -20.85
C LYS A 436 -28.32 -4.04 -21.19
N GLY A 437 -28.56 -5.06 -20.36
CA GLY A 437 -28.14 -6.45 -20.58
C GLY A 437 -26.74 -6.82 -20.05
N LEU A 438 -26.08 -5.97 -19.26
CA LEU A 438 -24.76 -6.27 -18.68
C LEU A 438 -24.85 -7.43 -17.66
N ALA A 439 -25.88 -7.46 -16.81
CA ALA A 439 -26.11 -8.55 -15.85
C ALA A 439 -26.27 -9.91 -16.54
N GLN A 440 -27.01 -9.96 -17.65
CA GLN A 440 -27.20 -11.19 -18.42
C GLN A 440 -25.87 -11.65 -19.05
N TYR A 441 -25.08 -10.70 -19.56
CA TYR A 441 -23.75 -10.99 -20.09
C TYR A 441 -22.81 -11.55 -19.02
N LEU A 442 -22.73 -10.90 -17.85
CA LEU A 442 -21.91 -11.36 -16.71
C LEU A 442 -22.37 -12.73 -16.18
N TYR A 443 -23.68 -13.00 -16.22
CA TYR A 443 -24.24 -14.30 -15.84
C TYR A 443 -23.84 -15.40 -16.83
N ALA A 444 -23.93 -15.14 -18.15
CA ALA A 444 -23.48 -16.06 -19.18
C ALA A 444 -21.98 -16.34 -19.07
N GLU A 445 -21.15 -15.31 -18.88
CA GLU A 445 -19.70 -15.43 -18.66
C GLU A 445 -19.37 -16.27 -17.42
N ALA A 446 -20.07 -16.05 -16.30
CA ALA A 446 -19.89 -16.84 -15.08
C ALA A 446 -20.27 -18.32 -15.26
N ASN A 447 -21.34 -18.60 -16.01
CA ASN A 447 -21.76 -19.98 -16.29
C ASN A 447 -20.80 -20.69 -17.24
N LEU A 448 -20.32 -20.02 -18.28
CA LEU A 448 -19.36 -20.55 -19.23
C LEU A 448 -18.01 -20.85 -18.55
N SER A 449 -17.48 -19.90 -17.78
CA SER A 449 -16.24 -20.09 -17.01
C SER A 449 -16.35 -21.21 -15.97
N SER A 450 -17.50 -21.36 -15.29
CA SER A 450 -17.69 -22.44 -14.32
C SER A 450 -17.80 -23.83 -14.94
N SER A 451 -18.26 -23.91 -16.19
CA SER A 451 -18.50 -25.19 -16.88
C SER A 451 -17.25 -25.76 -17.58
N ASN A 452 -16.09 -25.10 -17.46
CA ASN A 452 -14.84 -25.49 -18.15
C ASN A 452 -15.04 -25.79 -19.64
N PHE A 453 -15.94 -25.06 -20.32
CA PHE A 453 -16.01 -25.06 -21.79
C PHE A 453 -14.77 -24.33 -22.32
N ALA A 454 -13.61 -24.94 -22.17
CA ALA A 454 -12.39 -24.53 -22.85
C ALA A 454 -12.46 -25.08 -24.29
N PRO A 455 -12.13 -24.26 -25.31
CA PRO A 455 -12.23 -24.64 -26.71
C PRO A 455 -11.18 -25.68 -27.10
N GLU A 456 -10.14 -25.88 -26.28
CA GLU A 456 -9.11 -26.89 -26.52
C GLU A 456 -9.69 -28.32 -26.58
N VAL A 457 -10.88 -28.55 -26.03
CA VAL A 457 -11.59 -29.84 -26.17
C VAL A 457 -12.41 -29.91 -27.46
N PHE A 458 -12.70 -28.77 -28.07
CA PHE A 458 -13.36 -28.64 -29.36
C PHE A 458 -12.36 -28.18 -30.42
N GLU A 459 -11.25 -28.90 -30.61
CA GLU A 459 -10.45 -28.91 -31.84
C GLU A 459 -11.24 -29.49 -33.05
N ARG A 460 -12.56 -29.32 -33.07
CA ARG A 460 -13.33 -29.46 -34.31
C ARG A 460 -13.47 -28.07 -34.88
N ASP A 461 -12.50 -27.73 -35.68
CA ASP A 461 -12.59 -26.69 -36.70
C ASP A 461 -13.71 -27.11 -37.68
N VAL A 462 -14.96 -26.83 -37.29
CA VAL A 462 -16.15 -27.16 -38.10
C VAL A 462 -16.08 -26.40 -39.44
N GLU A 463 -15.33 -25.31 -39.48
CA GLU A 463 -15.07 -24.48 -40.67
C GLU A 463 -13.92 -25.02 -41.53
N ALA A 464 -12.91 -25.71 -40.97
CA ALA A 464 -11.89 -26.41 -41.78
C ALA A 464 -12.36 -27.74 -42.39
N THR A 465 -13.43 -28.35 -41.86
CA THR A 465 -14.26 -29.24 -42.68
C THR A 465 -15.15 -28.39 -43.57
N HIS A 466 -14.57 -27.84 -44.63
CA HIS A 466 -15.34 -27.54 -45.83
C HIS A 466 -15.86 -28.90 -46.31
N VAL A 467 -17.01 -29.32 -45.79
CA VAL A 467 -17.66 -30.53 -46.26
C VAL A 467 -18.08 -30.20 -47.67
N ASP A 468 -17.34 -30.74 -48.63
CA ASP A 468 -17.63 -30.58 -50.04
C ASP A 468 -19.06 -31.08 -50.27
N GLU A 469 -19.98 -30.14 -50.51
CA GLU A 469 -21.41 -30.44 -50.67
C GLU A 469 -21.61 -31.49 -51.78
N GLU A 470 -20.70 -31.54 -52.76
CA GLU A 470 -20.70 -32.56 -53.82
C GLU A 470 -20.42 -33.96 -53.28
N GLN A 471 -19.52 -34.13 -52.31
CA GLN A 471 -19.26 -35.44 -51.69
C GLN A 471 -20.42 -35.92 -50.81
N LEU A 472 -21.13 -35.01 -50.14
CA LEU A 472 -22.33 -35.36 -49.38
C LEU A 472 -23.49 -35.75 -50.30
N LYS A 473 -23.69 -35.02 -51.41
CA LYS A 473 -24.68 -35.36 -52.44
C LYS A 473 -24.36 -36.70 -53.12
N ALA A 474 -23.09 -36.97 -53.44
CA ALA A 474 -22.67 -38.22 -54.06
C ALA A 474 -22.87 -39.45 -53.14
N LYS A 475 -22.86 -39.26 -51.81
CA LYS A 475 -23.15 -40.32 -50.83
C LYS A 475 -24.64 -40.45 -50.47
N GLY A 476 -25.53 -39.74 -51.16
CA GLY A 476 -26.98 -39.83 -50.95
C GLY A 476 -27.50 -39.16 -49.68
N PHE A 477 -26.69 -38.34 -49.01
CA PHE A 477 -27.13 -37.56 -47.87
C PHE A 477 -27.81 -36.27 -48.37
N HIS A 478 -29.12 -36.33 -48.56
CA HIS A 478 -29.96 -35.14 -48.68
C HIS A 478 -30.26 -34.59 -47.28
N ALA A 479 -29.44 -33.65 -46.80
CA ALA A 479 -29.80 -32.87 -45.63
C ALA A 479 -30.71 -31.72 -46.06
N ASP A 480 -32.02 -31.89 -45.90
CA ASP A 480 -33.00 -30.83 -46.07
C ASP A 480 -32.94 -29.90 -44.86
N PHE A 481 -32.05 -28.89 -44.92
CA PHE A 481 -31.96 -27.82 -43.91
C PHE A 481 -33.02 -26.74 -44.18
N THR A 482 -34.28 -27.13 -44.35
CA THR A 482 -35.41 -26.21 -44.24
C THR A 482 -35.74 -25.99 -42.76
N THR A 483 -35.07 -25.00 -42.17
CA THR A 483 -35.59 -24.09 -41.12
C THR A 483 -36.81 -24.58 -40.32
N GLN A 484 -36.63 -25.49 -39.35
CA GLN A 484 -37.69 -25.86 -38.39
C GLN A 484 -37.15 -26.27 -37.02
N TYR A 485 -36.30 -25.45 -36.39
CA TYR A 485 -36.07 -25.53 -34.94
C TYR A 485 -35.90 -24.13 -34.34
N LEU A 486 -37.00 -23.37 -34.34
CA LEU A 486 -37.24 -22.39 -33.28
C LEU A 486 -38.05 -23.14 -32.21
N PRO A 487 -37.49 -23.41 -31.00
CA PRO A 487 -38.31 -23.91 -29.91
C PRO A 487 -39.36 -22.85 -29.59
N THR A 488 -40.62 -23.16 -29.85
CA THR A 488 -41.76 -22.37 -29.38
C THR A 488 -41.73 -22.38 -27.85
N LEU A 489 -41.48 -21.22 -27.25
CA LEU A 489 -41.69 -21.00 -25.82
C LEU A 489 -43.16 -21.30 -25.52
N GLY A 490 -43.40 -22.34 -24.72
CA GLY A 490 -44.74 -22.73 -24.29
C GLY A 490 -45.47 -21.60 -23.55
N PRO A 491 -46.81 -21.59 -23.57
CA PRO A 491 -47.60 -20.53 -22.98
C PRO A 491 -47.33 -20.40 -21.48
N SER A 492 -47.15 -19.15 -21.04
CA SER A 492 -47.00 -18.76 -19.64
C SER A 492 -48.21 -19.24 -18.84
N ILE A 493 -47.98 -20.16 -17.89
CA ILE A 493 -48.97 -20.51 -16.88
C ILE A 493 -49.11 -19.30 -15.96
N SER A 494 -50.21 -18.57 -16.11
CA SER A 494 -50.67 -17.55 -15.17
C SER A 494 -50.98 -18.23 -13.84
N ARG A 495 -50.16 -17.97 -12.83
CA ARG A 495 -50.38 -18.44 -11.47
C ARG A 495 -51.20 -17.39 -10.71
N ASP A 496 -52.50 -17.40 -10.96
CA ASP A 496 -53.49 -16.82 -10.05
C ASP A 496 -53.78 -17.85 -8.95
N SER A 497 -53.35 -17.55 -7.73
CA SER A 497 -53.91 -18.19 -6.54
C SER A 497 -53.68 -17.29 -5.33
N HIS A 498 -54.73 -16.54 -5.01
CA HIS A 498 -55.25 -16.27 -3.66
C HIS A 498 -54.31 -16.54 -2.47
N PHE A 499 -54.04 -15.50 -1.69
CA PHE A 499 -53.99 -15.63 -0.23
C PHE A 499 -54.80 -14.50 0.40
N SER A 500 -55.89 -14.91 1.05
CA SER A 500 -56.68 -14.15 2.00
C SER A 500 -56.11 -14.39 3.41
N VAL A 501 -56.34 -13.40 4.28
CA VAL A 501 -56.01 -13.27 5.72
C VAL A 501 -54.73 -12.50 6.00
#